data_AF-A0A143X261-F1
#
_entry.id   AF-A0A143X261-F1
#
_cell.length_a   1.000
_cell.length_b   1.000
_cell.length_c   1.000
_cell.angle_alpha   90.00
_cell.angle_beta   90.00
_cell.angle_gamma   90.00
#
_symmetry.space_group_name_H-M   'P 1'
#
loop_
_entity.id
_entity.type
_entity.pdbx_description
1 polymer ?
#
loop_
_entity_poly.entity_id
_entity_poly.type
_entity_poly.pdbx_seq_one_letter_code
_entity_poly.pdbx_strand_id
1 'polypeptide(L)'
;MVRGIAGRRKRYVEVEATFLEDGSVVPRAVVWDNGRRFSVRAVLGVRACASLKVGGEGVRYDVLVGRARTFLFHEGPRWFVEEIVFEGDGTW
;
A
#
# COMPACT_ATOMS: atom_id res chain seq x y z
N MET A 1 18.03 19.09 -8.63
CA MET A 1 16.74 19.41 -9.28
C MET A 1 15.68 18.55 -8.60
N VAL A 2 14.76 19.16 -7.86
CA VAL A 2 13.64 18.42 -7.25
C VAL A 2 12.58 18.23 -8.34
N ARG A 3 12.21 16.99 -8.62
CA ARG A 3 11.10 16.70 -9.54
C ARG A 3 9.77 17.06 -8.85
N GLY A 4 8.90 17.80 -9.54
CA GLY A 4 7.56 18.10 -9.05
C GLY A 4 6.70 16.84 -8.93
N ILE A 5 5.64 16.89 -8.11
CA ILE A 5 4.66 15.81 -7.96
C ILE A 5 3.48 16.12 -8.88
N ALA A 6 3.28 15.31 -9.92
CA ALA A 6 2.14 15.41 -10.82
C ALA A 6 0.84 14.87 -10.20
N GLY A 7 0.94 13.91 -9.29
CA GLY A 7 -0.23 13.36 -8.61
C GLY A 7 0.06 12.07 -7.84
N ARG A 8 -1.01 11.33 -7.56
CA ARG A 8 -0.95 9.98 -6.98
C ARG A 8 -1.85 9.04 -7.74
N ARG A 9 -1.49 7.76 -7.79
CA ARG A 9 -2.34 6.71 -8.34
C ARG A 9 -2.36 5.48 -7.43
N LYS A 10 -3.39 4.65 -7.60
CA LYS A 10 -3.38 3.30 -7.05
C LYS A 10 -2.30 2.49 -7.75
N ARG A 11 -1.41 1.90 -6.98
CA ARG A 11 -0.57 0.81 -7.45
C ARG A 11 -0.97 -0.44 -6.71
N TYR A 12 -1.56 -1.38 -7.43
CA TYR A 12 -1.81 -2.70 -6.89
C TYR A 12 -0.50 -3.43 -6.70
N VAL A 13 -0.37 -4.11 -5.57
CA VAL A 13 0.83 -4.82 -5.17
C VAL A 13 0.46 -6.20 -4.68
N GLU A 14 1.36 -7.14 -4.87
CA GLU A 14 1.25 -8.44 -4.22
C GLU A 14 1.58 -8.28 -2.73
N VAL A 15 0.79 -8.95 -1.89
CA VAL A 15 0.94 -8.93 -0.45
C VAL A 15 0.86 -10.34 0.08
N GLU A 16 1.88 -10.72 0.83
CA GLU A 16 1.79 -11.90 1.67
C GLU A 16 1.10 -11.52 2.97
N ALA A 17 0.01 -12.22 3.30
CA ALA A 17 -0.75 -11.97 4.51
C ALA A 17 -1.08 -13.27 5.23
N THR A 18 -1.16 -13.20 6.56
CA THR A 18 -1.70 -14.27 7.39
C THR A 18 -3.17 -14.00 7.66
N PHE A 19 -4.02 -14.97 7.40
CA PHE A 19 -5.43 -14.94 7.76
C PHE A 19 -5.57 -15.67 9.10
N LEU A 20 -6.05 -14.96 10.12
CA LEU A 20 -6.22 -15.49 11.47
C LEU A 20 -7.62 -16.09 11.64
N GLU A 21 -7.79 -16.94 12.65
CA GLU A 21 -9.05 -17.65 12.93
C GLU A 21 -10.20 -16.70 13.27
N ASP A 22 -9.92 -15.52 13.81
CA ASP A 22 -10.90 -14.46 14.10
C ASP A 22 -11.34 -13.68 12.84
N GLY A 23 -10.83 -14.06 11.66
CA GLY A 23 -11.11 -13.40 10.38
C GLY A 23 -10.25 -12.17 10.11
N SER A 24 -9.35 -11.78 11.02
CA SER A 24 -8.43 -10.67 10.79
C SER A 24 -7.32 -11.06 9.81
N VAL A 25 -6.88 -10.08 9.01
CA VAL A 25 -5.83 -10.26 8.01
C VAL A 25 -4.62 -9.45 8.40
N VAL A 26 -3.45 -10.10 8.53
CA VAL A 26 -2.21 -9.47 8.96
C VAL A 26 -1.21 -9.46 7.81
N PRO A 27 -0.92 -8.29 7.19
CA PRO A 27 0.08 -8.22 6.14
C PRO A 27 1.48 -8.47 6.70
N ARG A 28 2.27 -9.30 6.01
CA ARG A 28 3.61 -9.75 6.41
C ARG A 28 4.70 -9.22 5.48
N ALA A 29 4.41 -9.11 4.18
CA ALA A 29 5.33 -8.54 3.23
C ALA A 29 4.58 -7.94 2.04
N VAL A 30 5.19 -6.93 1.42
CA VAL A 30 4.81 -6.40 0.12
C VAL A 30 5.82 -6.90 -0.91
N VAL A 31 5.34 -7.45 -2.02
CA VAL A 31 6.16 -7.87 -3.16
C VAL A 31 5.95 -6.86 -4.29
N TRP A 32 7.04 -6.24 -4.72
CA TRP A 32 7.04 -5.24 -5.77
C TRP A 32 7.20 -5.88 -7.16
N ASP A 33 6.89 -5.13 -8.22
CA ASP A 33 6.83 -5.63 -9.61
C ASP A 33 8.10 -6.34 -10.11
N ASN A 34 9.26 -5.96 -9.60
CA ASN A 34 10.56 -6.58 -9.88
C ASN A 34 10.88 -7.78 -8.97
N GLY A 35 9.90 -8.32 -8.25
CA GLY A 35 10.06 -9.43 -7.30
C GLY A 35 10.75 -9.02 -5.99
N ARG A 36 11.07 -7.73 -5.78
CA ARG A 36 11.66 -7.29 -4.52
C ARG A 36 10.62 -7.37 -3.42
N ARG A 37 10.98 -8.13 -2.39
CA ARG A 37 10.17 -8.34 -1.21
C ARG A 37 10.56 -7.37 -0.10
N PHE A 38 9.57 -6.75 0.51
CA PHE A 38 9.72 -5.83 1.63
C PHE A 38 8.90 -6.30 2.82
N SER A 39 9.57 -6.71 3.90
CA SER A 39 8.91 -7.19 5.11
C SER A 39 8.17 -6.06 5.84
N VAL A 40 6.92 -6.34 6.22
CA VAL A 40 6.14 -5.54 7.17
C VAL A 40 6.65 -5.88 8.57
N ARG A 41 7.43 -4.95 9.15
CA ARG A 41 8.02 -5.12 10.48
C ARG A 41 6.98 -4.97 11.58
N ALA A 42 6.00 -4.09 11.40
CA ALA A 42 4.91 -3.87 12.34
C ALA A 42 3.67 -3.34 11.64
N VAL A 43 2.50 -3.75 12.13
CA VAL A 43 1.22 -3.09 11.86
C VAL A 43 0.95 -2.17 13.04
N LEU A 44 0.88 -0.87 12.78
CA LEU A 44 0.73 0.19 13.77
C LEU A 44 -0.74 0.58 13.99
N GLY A 45 -1.62 0.23 13.06
CA GLY A 45 -3.05 0.50 13.15
C GLY A 45 -3.81 -0.11 11.98
N VAL A 46 -5.08 -0.43 12.21
CA VAL A 46 -6.00 -0.98 11.22
C VAL A 46 -7.33 -0.25 11.33
N ARG A 47 -7.88 0.23 10.22
CA ARG A 47 -9.18 0.92 10.20
C ARG A 47 -9.93 0.74 8.90
N ALA A 48 -11.24 0.65 8.96
CA ALA A 48 -12.10 0.80 7.79
C ALA A 48 -12.11 2.27 7.37
N CYS A 49 -11.43 2.60 6.27
CA CYS A 49 -11.55 3.92 5.63
C CYS A 49 -11.09 3.87 4.17
N ALA A 50 -11.71 4.72 3.36
CA ALA A 50 -11.30 4.96 1.99
C ALA A 50 -9.91 5.63 1.90
N SER A 51 -9.18 5.43 0.80
CA SER A 51 -8.04 6.29 0.49
C SER A 51 -8.56 7.67 0.06
N LEU A 52 -8.10 8.71 0.77
CA LEU A 52 -8.51 10.10 0.49
C LEU A 52 -7.84 10.67 -0.76
N LYS A 53 -6.74 10.10 -1.24
CA LYS A 53 -5.94 10.69 -2.34
C LYS A 53 -6.22 10.06 -3.69
N VAL A 54 -6.53 8.77 -3.72
CA VAL A 54 -6.71 8.01 -4.97
C VAL A 54 -8.06 7.30 -5.02
N GLY A 55 -8.94 7.57 -4.05
CA GLY A 55 -10.19 6.84 -3.88
C GLY A 55 -9.96 5.36 -3.50
N GLY A 56 -11.05 4.61 -3.35
CA GLY A 56 -11.02 3.20 -2.95
C GLY A 56 -11.73 2.96 -1.63
N GLU A 57 -12.26 1.77 -1.45
CA GLU A 57 -13.02 1.35 -0.27
C GLU A 57 -12.28 0.26 0.50
N GLY A 58 -12.69 -0.05 1.74
CA GLY A 58 -12.13 -1.17 2.50
C GLY A 58 -11.23 -0.77 3.67
N VAL A 59 -10.21 -1.60 3.93
CA VAL A 59 -9.41 -1.54 5.16
C VAL A 59 -8.04 -0.95 4.88
N ARG A 60 -7.64 0.02 5.69
CA ARG A 60 -6.31 0.61 5.68
C ARG A 60 -5.48 0.08 6.84
N TYR A 61 -4.27 -0.34 6.50
CA TYR A 61 -3.23 -0.77 7.42
C TYR A 61 -2.13 0.29 7.47
N ASP A 62 -1.88 0.80 8.66
CA ASP A 62 -0.76 1.69 8.95
C ASP A 62 0.44 0.79 9.26
N VAL A 63 1.43 0.73 8.38
CA VAL A 63 2.49 -0.29 8.43
C VAL A 63 3.88 0.34 8.49
N LEU A 64 4.80 -0.36 9.14
CA LEU A 64 6.23 -0.10 9.08
C LEU A 64 6.88 -1.14 8.15
N VAL A 65 7.28 -0.72 6.95
CA VAL A 65 7.95 -1.57 5.96
C VAL A 65 9.43 -1.21 5.96
N GLY A 66 10.29 -2.13 6.38
CA GLY A 66 11.69 -1.84 6.68
C GLY A 66 11.84 -0.72 7.73
N ARG A 67 12.25 0.47 7.29
CA ARG A 67 12.36 1.68 8.13
C ARG A 67 11.31 2.76 7.82
N ALA A 68 10.46 2.54 6.81
CA ALA A 68 9.51 3.55 6.33
C ALA A 68 8.10 3.25 6.85
N ARG A 69 7.41 4.28 7.36
CA ARG A 69 5.98 4.22 7.65
C ARG A 69 5.21 4.51 6.38
N THR A 70 4.22 3.67 6.06
CA THR A 70 3.37 3.84 4.90
C THR A 70 1.97 3.25 5.16
N PHE A 71 1.08 3.40 4.19
CA PHE A 71 -0.25 2.83 4.22
C PHE A 71 -0.38 1.75 3.15
N LEU A 72 -1.01 0.65 3.54
CA LEU A 72 -1.40 -0.44 2.67
C LEU A 72 -2.92 -0.56 2.74
N PHE A 73 -3.59 -0.62 1.59
CA PHE A 73 -5.04 -0.64 1.49
C PHE A 73 -5.51 -1.96 0.92
N HIS A 74 -6.59 -2.52 1.49
CA HIS A 74 -7.23 -3.75 1.06
C HIS A 74 -8.67 -3.47 0.64
N GLU A 75 -8.96 -3.61 -0.66
CA GLU A 75 -10.27 -3.33 -1.25
C GLU A 75 -10.86 -4.59 -1.91
N GLY A 76 -11.55 -5.41 -1.12
CA GLY A 76 -12.04 -6.72 -1.58
C GLY A 76 -10.90 -7.74 -1.63
N PRO A 77 -10.53 -8.33 -2.79
CA PRO A 77 -9.42 -9.28 -2.88
C PRO A 77 -8.06 -8.63 -3.20
N ARG A 78 -8.02 -7.32 -3.47
CA ARG A 78 -6.83 -6.64 -3.98
C ARG A 78 -6.20 -5.73 -2.93
N TRP A 79 -4.87 -5.64 -3.00
CA TRP A 79 -4.06 -4.77 -2.17
C TRP A 79 -3.44 -3.66 -3.01
N PHE A 80 -3.41 -2.44 -2.49
CA PHE A 80 -2.75 -1.32 -3.15
C PHE A 80 -2.05 -0.35 -2.19
N VAL A 81 -1.12 0.42 -2.76
CA VAL A 81 -0.48 1.57 -2.13
C VAL A 81 -0.75 2.84 -2.92
N GLU A 82 -0.58 4.00 -2.28
CA GLU A 82 -0.58 5.30 -2.94
C GLU A 82 0.81 5.57 -3.54
N GLU A 83 0.95 5.40 -4.85
CA GLU A 83 2.20 5.73 -5.54
C GLU A 83 2.23 7.21 -5.90
N ILE A 84 3.35 7.89 -5.61
CA ILE A 84 3.61 9.26 -6.06
C ILE A 84 4.00 9.20 -7.54
N VAL A 85 3.29 9.98 -8.37
CA VAL A 85 3.63 10.19 -9.78
C VAL A 85 4.35 11.52 -9.88
N PHE A 86 5.58 11.51 -10.40
CA PHE A 86 6.37 12.73 -10.61
C PHE A 86 6.05 13.34 -11.97
N GLU A 87 6.23 14.67 -12.09
CA GLU A 87 6.14 15.38 -13.36
C GLU A 87 7.13 14.80 -14.38
N GLY A 88 6.66 14.53 -15.59
CA GLY A 88 7.44 13.92 -16.68
C GLY A 88 7.41 12.38 -16.73
N ASP A 89 6.89 11.70 -15.70
CA ASP A 89 6.75 10.23 -15.68
C ASP A 89 5.36 9.76 -16.18
N GLY A 90 4.46 10.69 -16.52
CA GLY A 90 3.17 10.41 -17.14
C GLY A 90 3.32 10.29 -18.66
N THR A 91 3.35 9.06 -19.19
CA THR A 91 3.25 8.80 -20.63
C THR A 91 1.93 9.34 -21.18
N TRP A 92 2.03 10.09 -22.28
CA TRP A 92 0.95 10.73 -23.05
C TRP A 92 -0.17 9.77 -23.47
#